data_AF-A0A0B6YT97-F1
#
_entry.id   AF-A0A0B6YT97-F1
#
_cell.length_a   1.000
_cell.length_b   1.000
_cell.length_c   1.000
_cell.angle_alpha   90.00
_cell.angle_beta   90.00
_cell.angle_gamma   90.00
#
_symmetry.space_group_name_H-M   'P 1'
#
loop_
_entity.id
_entity.type
_entity.pdbx_description
1 polymer ?
#
loop_
_entity_poly.entity_id
_entity_poly.type
_entity_poly.pdbx_seq_one_letter_code
_entity_poly.pdbx_strand_id
1 'polypeptide(L)' 'LIELSENPSNHELLLSVLWDGVVHSSALVRTAAALLFELMIKGVSDSLVSSRVVPALVTLSNDQEICVRIATIP' A
#
# COMPACT_ATOMS: atom_id res chain seq x y z
N LEU A 1 -8.08 9.39 -3.59
CA LEU A 1 -7.16 8.33 -4.06
C LEU A 1 -7.62 7.74 -5.37
N ILE A 2 -8.88 7.30 -5.49
CA ILE A 2 -9.43 6.71 -6.72
C ILE A 2 -9.18 7.61 -7.95
N GLU A 3 -9.62 8.87 -7.93
CA GLU A 3 -9.40 9.82 -9.04
C GLU A 3 -7.91 10.11 -9.32
N LEU A 4 -7.06 10.08 -8.29
CA LEU A 4 -5.62 10.31 -8.46
C LEU A 4 -4.91 9.09 -9.06
N SER A 5 -5.39 7.88 -8.75
CA SER A 5 -4.86 6.62 -9.28
C SER A 5 -5.28 6.36 -10.73
N GLU A 6 -6.25 7.09 -11.27
CA GLU A 6 -6.64 6.97 -12.68
C GLU A 6 -5.57 7.51 -13.64
N ASN A 7 -4.74 8.46 -13.20
CA ASN A 7 -3.65 8.99 -14.00
C ASN A 7 -2.33 8.26 -13.68
N PRO A 8 -1.75 7.50 -14.64
CA PRO A 8 -0.50 6.77 -14.43
C PRO A 8 0.67 7.64 -13.99
N SER A 9 0.69 8.94 -14.33
CA SER A 9 1.76 9.86 -13.88
C SER A 9 1.82 10.01 -12.36
N ASN A 10 0.74 9.68 -11.66
CA ASN A 10 0.65 9.81 -10.21
C ASN A 10 1.06 8.53 -9.47
N HIS A 11 1.13 7.38 -10.16
CA HIS A 11 1.31 6.08 -9.50
C HIS A 11 2.59 6.02 -8.67
N GLU A 12 3.70 6.50 -9.22
CA GLU A 12 4.98 6.54 -8.51
C GLU A 12 4.92 7.40 -7.25
N LEU A 13 4.32 8.60 -7.34
CA LEU A 13 4.16 9.50 -6.21
C LEU A 13 3.27 8.89 -5.14
N LEU A 14 2.12 8.34 -5.54
CA LEU A 14 1.16 7.69 -4.63
C LEU A 14 1.79 6.50 -3.91
N LEU A 15 2.52 5.65 -4.62
CA LEU A 15 3.23 4.51 -4.04
C LEU A 15 4.37 4.96 -3.10
N SER A 16 4.97 6.11 -3.36
CA SER A 16 5.99 6.70 -2.47
C SER A 16 5.37 7.20 -1.18
N VAL A 17 4.24 7.91 -1.24
CA VAL A 17 3.50 8.36 -0.04
C VAL A 17 2.93 7.18 0.75
N LEU A 18 2.41 6.15 0.07
CA LEU A 18 1.92 4.96 0.76
C LEU A 18 3.03 4.21 1.50
N TRP A 19 4.26 4.24 0.98
CA TRP A 19 5.41 3.66 1.68
C TRP A 19 5.69 4.36 3.02
N ASP A 20 5.56 5.68 3.09
CA ASP A 20 5.69 6.40 4.37
C ASP A 20 4.63 5.93 5.37
N GLY A 21 3.43 5.58 4.88
CA GLY A 21 2.37 4.96 5.66
C GLY A 21 2.71 3.54 6.16
N VAL A 22 3.44 2.74 5.36
CA VAL A 22 3.86 1.37 5.71
C VAL A 22 4.79 1.35 6.91
N VAL A 23 5.72 2.31 6.99
CA VAL A 23 6.74 2.38 8.04
C VAL A 23 6.35 3.32 9.19
N HIS A 24 5.11 3.81 9.20
CA HIS A 24 4.65 4.77 10.18
C HIS A 24 4.56 4.16 11.59
N SER A 25 4.81 4.95 12.63
CA SER A 25 4.79 4.48 14.03
C SER A 25 3.41 4.04 14.52
N SER A 26 2.36 4.73 14.08
CA SER A 26 0.96 4.39 14.38
C SER A 26 0.46 3.19 13.58
N ALA A 27 0.01 2.15 14.30
CA ALA A 27 -0.62 0.97 13.71
C ALA A 27 -1.84 1.31 12.85
N LEU A 28 -2.64 2.30 13.25
CA LEU A 28 -3.81 2.74 12.49
C LEU A 28 -3.44 3.28 11.10
N VAL A 29 -2.31 3.99 11.00
CA VAL A 29 -1.82 4.51 9.72
C VAL A 29 -1.34 3.35 8.83
N ARG A 30 -0.63 2.37 9.41
CA ARG A 30 -0.19 1.17 8.67
C ARG A 30 -1.38 0.33 8.19
N THR A 31 -2.40 0.14 9.03
CA THR A 31 -3.68 -0.49 8.65
C THR A 31 -4.33 0.25 7.49
N ALA A 32 -4.42 1.59 7.55
CA ALA A 32 -4.97 2.37 6.46
C ALA A 32 -4.14 2.22 5.16
N ALA A 33 -2.81 2.22 5.26
CA ALA A 33 -1.93 2.00 4.11
C ALA A 33 -2.20 0.64 3.45
N ALA A 34 -2.34 -0.43 4.24
CA ALA A 34 -2.68 -1.77 3.74
C ALA A 34 -3.96 -1.77 2.89
N LEU A 35 -5.04 -1.17 3.39
CA LEU A 35 -6.32 -1.08 2.67
C LEU A 35 -6.21 -0.24 1.39
N LEU A 36 -5.39 0.80 1.40
CA LEU A 36 -5.19 1.65 0.22
C LEU A 36 -4.35 0.96 -0.87
N PHE A 37 -3.45 0.04 -0.52
CA PHE A 37 -2.73 -0.77 -1.51
C PHE A 37 -3.66 -1.70 -2.31
N GLU A 38 -4.76 -2.18 -1.72
CA GLU A 38 -5.77 -2.96 -2.45
C GLU A 38 -6.37 -2.16 -3.63
N LEU A 39 -6.60 -0.86 -3.42
CA LEU A 39 -7.11 0.04 -4.46
C LEU A 39 -6.07 0.26 -5.57
N MET A 40 -4.79 0.32 -5.21
CA MET A 40 -3.70 0.55 -6.17
C MET A 40 -3.44 -0.65 -7.08
N ILE A 41 -3.55 -1.89 -6.56
CA ILE A 41 -3.29 -3.13 -7.32
C ILE A 41 -4.08 -3.20 -8.63
N LYS A 42 -5.30 -2.66 -8.66
CA LYS A 42 -6.18 -2.72 -9.83
C LYS A 42 -5.80 -1.72 -10.94
N GLY A 43 -4.96 -0.72 -10.63
CA GLY A 43 -4.65 0.39 -11.53
C GLY A 43 -3.19 0.55 -11.91
N VAL A 44 -2.24 0.00 -11.16
CA VAL A 44 -0.80 0.13 -11.43
C VAL A 44 -0.27 -0.96 -12.36
N SER A 45 0.83 -0.68 -13.07
CA SER A 45 1.47 -1.66 -13.95
C SER A 45 2.08 -2.84 -13.18
N ASP A 46 2.18 -4.01 -13.82
CA ASP A 46 2.80 -5.21 -13.23
C ASP A 46 4.23 -4.96 -12.71
N SER A 47 4.97 -4.06 -13.37
CA SER A 47 6.30 -3.63 -12.94
C SER A 47 6.24 -2.91 -11.59
N LEU A 48 5.27 -2.02 -11.38
CA LEU A 48 5.07 -1.34 -10.09
C LEU A 48 4.48 -2.27 -9.03
N VAL A 49 3.61 -3.20 -9.43
CA VAL A 49 3.10 -4.24 -8.52
C VAL A 49 4.26 -5.05 -7.95
N SER A 50 5.12 -5.60 -8.81
CA SER A 50 6.25 -6.44 -8.40
C SER A 50 7.33 -5.68 -7.63
N SER A 51 7.64 -4.45 -8.04
CA SER A 51 8.74 -3.67 -7.44
C SER A 51 8.37 -2.86 -6.20
N ARG A 52 7.09 -2.48 -6.02
CA ARG A 52 6.65 -1.57 -4.95
C ARG A 52 5.53 -2.13 -4.09
N VAL A 53 4.46 -2.64 -4.70
CA VAL A 53 3.27 -3.07 -3.96
C VAL A 53 3.52 -4.37 -3.20
N VAL A 54 4.09 -5.39 -3.86
CA VAL A 54 4.36 -6.69 -3.22
C VAL A 54 5.29 -6.53 -2.01
N PRO A 55 6.44 -5.81 -2.11
CA PRO A 55 7.30 -5.57 -0.93
C PRO A 55 6.56 -4.88 0.23
N ALA A 56 5.74 -3.86 -0.07
CA ALA A 56 4.96 -3.16 0.96
C ALA A 56 3.97 -4.06 1.68
N LEU A 57 3.22 -4.90 0.94
CA LEU A 57 2.29 -5.85 1.52
C LEU A 57 3.00 -6.95 2.32
N VAL A 58 4.18 -7.40 1.89
CA VAL A 58 5.02 -8.34 2.68
C VAL A 58 5.48 -7.71 3.99
N THR A 59 5.87 -6.44 4.00
CA THR A 59 6.21 -5.73 5.23
C THR A 59 5.02 -5.67 6.19
N LEU A 60 3.85 -5.26 5.69
CA LEU A 60 2.63 -5.13 6.49
C LEU A 60 2.08 -6.48 6.97
N SER A 61 2.22 -7.56 6.20
CA SER A 61 1.75 -8.89 6.61
C SER A 61 2.60 -9.50 7.74
N ASN A 62 3.83 -9.02 7.90
CA ASN A 62 4.73 -9.35 9.00
C ASN A 62 4.68 -8.34 10.17
N ASP A 63 3.72 -7.41 10.17
CA ASP A 63 3.61 -6.39 11.22
C ASP A 63 3.42 -7.01 12.61
N GLN A 64 3.96 -6.36 13.63
CA GLN A 64 3.79 -6.78 15.02
C GLN A 64 2.32 -6.74 15.47
N GLU A 65 1.53 -5.80 14.93
CA GLU A 65 0.13 -5.61 15.29
C GLU A 65 -0.79 -6.48 14.43
N ILE A 66 -1.67 -7.25 15.08
CA ILE A 66 -2.57 -8.18 14.37
C ILE A 66 -3.56 -7.46 13.45
N CYS A 67 -3.99 -6.25 13.81
CA CYS A 67 -4.91 -5.45 13.01
C CYS A 67 -4.30 -5.03 11.66
N VAL A 68 -2.99 -4.76 11.62
CA VAL A 68 -2.29 -4.44 10.37
C VAL A 68 -2.18 -5.70 9.51
N ARG A 69 -1.81 -6.84 10.09
CA ARG A 69 -1.70 -8.10 9.36
C ARG A 69 -3.03 -8.49 8.70
N ILE A 70 -4.14 -8.42 9.44
CA ILE A 70 -5.47 -8.75 8.90
C ILE A 70 -5.84 -7.83 7.74
N ALA A 71 -5.49 -6.54 7.80
CA ALA A 71 -5.79 -5.58 6.74
C ALA A 71 -5.00 -5.81 5.43
N THR A 72 -4.03 -6.72 5.41
CA THR A 72 -3.33 -7.13 4.17
C THR A 72 -4.06 -8.23 3.40
N ILE A 73 -5.14 -8.78 3.97
CA ILE A 73 -5.97 -9.81 3.36
C ILE A 73 -7.26 -9.14 2.82
N PRO A 74 -7.59 -9.28 1.52
CA PRO A 74 -8.84 -8.78 0.94
C PRO A 74 -10.10 -9.38 1.55
#